data_AF-A0A3M1HDM1-F1
#
_entry.id   AF-A0A3M1HDM1-F1
#
_cell.length_a   1.000
_cell.length_b   1.000
_cell.length_c   1.000
_cell.angle_alpha   90.00
_cell.angle_beta   90.00
_cell.angle_gamma   90.00
#
_symmetry.space_group_name_H-M   'P 1'
#
loop_
_entity.id
_entity.type
_entity.pdbx_description
1 polymer ?
#
loop_
_entity_poly.entity_id
_entity_poly.type
_entity_poly.pdbx_seq_one_letter_code
_entity_poly.pdbx_strand_id
1 'polypeptide(L)'
;MAEPPTEALVTNLRYRSAWVAICEAYLRQISDPEVRALLEAMQEVEQEAVETLAALLRQRDISPMHVGSDERLLRQALNRRSDDARVNFIRQGLIASQKWYQSQAAETPEAAELWRELAEEQAALARRFAGLLSWQEEG
;
A
#
# COMPACT_ATOMS: atom_id res chain seq x y z
N MET A 1 11.88 16.50 14.04
CA MET A 1 12.09 15.50 12.98
C MET A 1 12.44 16.22 11.71
N ALA A 2 13.45 15.74 10.99
CA ALA A 2 13.69 16.25 9.65
C ALA A 2 12.71 15.56 8.68
N GLU A 3 12.31 16.30 7.66
CA GLU A 3 11.09 16.03 6.90
C GLU A 3 11.39 15.27 5.61
N PRO A 4 10.57 14.27 5.20
CA PRO A 4 10.78 13.51 3.97
C PRO A 4 10.71 14.41 2.72
N PRO A 5 11.42 14.10 1.62
CA PRO A 5 11.33 14.89 0.40
C PRO A 5 9.91 14.95 -0.16
N THR A 6 9.53 16.12 -0.69
CA THR A 6 8.19 16.34 -1.23
C THR A 6 7.85 15.37 -2.37
N GLU A 7 8.79 15.10 -3.27
CA GLU A 7 8.59 14.17 -4.38
C GLU A 7 8.31 12.74 -3.89
N ALA A 8 9.00 12.31 -2.82
CA ALA A 8 8.76 11.01 -2.19
C ALA A 8 7.36 10.96 -1.55
N LEU A 9 6.93 12.04 -0.89
CA LEU A 9 5.56 12.14 -0.34
C LEU A 9 4.49 12.08 -1.43
N VAL A 10 4.67 12.80 -2.53
CA VAL A 10 3.74 12.79 -3.68
C VAL A 10 3.66 11.39 -4.30
N THR A 11 4.81 10.76 -4.52
CA THR A 11 4.89 9.39 -5.06
C THR A 11 4.19 8.40 -4.14
N ASN A 12 4.45 8.51 -2.83
CA ASN A 12 3.84 7.65 -1.83
C ASN A 12 2.31 7.84 -1.78
N LEU A 13 1.82 9.09 -1.73
CA LEU A 13 0.38 9.38 -1.71
C LEU A 13 -0.33 8.80 -2.96
N ARG A 14 0.26 8.98 -4.14
CA ARG A 14 -0.30 8.44 -5.39
C ARG A 14 -0.43 6.92 -5.35
N TYR A 15 0.61 6.26 -4.85
CA TYR A 15 0.68 4.82 -4.74
C TYR A 15 -0.32 4.27 -3.70
N ARG A 16 -0.37 4.87 -2.51
CA ARG A 16 -1.31 4.53 -1.43
C ARG A 16 -2.77 4.71 -1.87
N SER A 17 -3.07 5.81 -2.56
CA SER A 17 -4.42 6.08 -3.09
C SER A 17 -4.87 5.01 -4.09
N ALA A 18 -3.95 4.49 -4.91
CA ALA A 18 -4.24 3.37 -5.80
C ALA A 18 -4.54 2.08 -5.03
N TRP A 19 -3.83 1.79 -3.93
CA TRP A 19 -4.13 0.62 -3.10
C TRP A 19 -5.47 0.68 -2.40
N VAL A 20 -5.89 1.85 -1.91
CA VAL A 20 -7.26 2.03 -1.38
C VAL A 20 -8.29 1.63 -2.43
N ALA A 21 -8.16 2.15 -3.65
CA ALA A 21 -9.07 1.82 -4.76
C ALA A 21 -9.01 0.34 -5.16
N ILE A 22 -7.84 -0.29 -5.08
CA ILE A 22 -7.66 -1.73 -5.35
C ILE A 22 -8.36 -2.57 -4.28
N CYS A 23 -8.19 -2.24 -3.00
CA CYS A 23 -8.88 -2.93 -1.90
C CYS A 23 -10.40 -2.82 -2.08
N GLU A 24 -10.93 -1.63 -2.37
CA GLU A 24 -12.36 -1.43 -2.65
C GLU A 24 -12.86 -2.24 -3.85
N ALA A 25 -12.05 -2.37 -4.90
CA ALA A 25 -12.40 -3.16 -6.07
C ALA A 25 -12.42 -4.66 -5.77
N TYR A 26 -11.44 -5.14 -4.99
CA TYR A 26 -11.34 -6.56 -4.63
C TYR A 26 -12.36 -6.96 -3.56
N LEU A 27 -12.66 -6.09 -2.59
CA LEU A 27 -13.74 -6.31 -1.62
C LEU A 27 -15.12 -6.41 -2.26
N ARG A 28 -15.32 -5.92 -3.48
CA ARG A 28 -16.57 -6.14 -4.24
C ARG A 28 -16.61 -7.46 -5.00
N GLN A 29 -15.46 -8.09 -5.22
CA GLN A 29 -15.31 -9.28 -6.06
C GLN A 29 -15.06 -10.56 -5.26
N ILE A 30 -14.36 -10.45 -4.14
CA ILE A 30 -13.93 -11.59 -3.31
C ILE A 30 -14.98 -11.84 -2.23
N SER A 31 -15.46 -13.08 -2.19
CA SER A 31 -16.44 -13.55 -1.19
C SER A 31 -15.81 -14.28 -0.01
N ASP A 32 -14.56 -14.76 -0.14
CA ASP A 32 -13.86 -15.47 0.92
C ASP A 32 -13.71 -14.58 2.17
N PRO A 33 -14.26 -14.98 3.33
CA PRO A 33 -14.32 -14.12 4.51
C PRO A 33 -12.94 -13.81 5.11
N GLU A 34 -11.98 -14.74 5.01
CA GLU A 34 -10.63 -14.54 5.56
C GLU A 34 -9.84 -13.55 4.69
N VAL A 35 -9.93 -13.71 3.36
CA VAL A 35 -9.31 -12.78 2.42
C VAL A 35 -9.93 -11.39 2.55
N ARG A 36 -11.26 -11.31 2.69
CA ARG A 36 -11.96 -10.03 2.91
C ARG A 36 -11.51 -9.33 4.18
N ALA A 37 -11.40 -10.03 5.31
CA ALA A 37 -10.95 -9.45 6.56
C ALA A 37 -9.52 -8.88 6.46
N LEU A 38 -8.63 -9.54 5.70
CA LEU A 38 -7.29 -8.99 5.44
C LEU A 38 -7.32 -7.77 4.51
N LEU A 39 -8.21 -7.77 3.51
CA LEU A 39 -8.40 -6.64 2.60
C LEU A 39 -8.96 -5.41 3.31
N GLU A 40 -9.92 -5.59 4.22
CA GLU A 40 -10.47 -4.53 5.07
C GLU A 40 -9.38 -3.95 5.97
N ALA A 41 -8.62 -4.80 6.67
CA ALA A 41 -7.50 -4.36 7.49
C ALA A 41 -6.41 -3.64 6.69
N MET A 42 -6.12 -4.10 5.46
CA MET A 42 -5.21 -3.39 4.57
C MET A 42 -5.80 -2.05 4.14
N GLN A 43 -7.08 -1.99 3.76
CA GLN A 43 -7.74 -0.76 3.33
C GLN A 43 -7.67 0.32 4.41
N GLU A 44 -7.95 -0.03 5.67
CA GLU A 44 -7.86 0.89 6.81
C GLU A 44 -6.45 1.48 6.94
N VAL A 45 -5.41 0.64 6.91
CA VAL A 45 -4.01 1.08 6.96
C VAL A 45 -3.66 2.02 5.80
N GLU A 46 -4.08 1.67 4.57
CA GLU A 46 -3.82 2.50 3.40
C GLU A 46 -4.56 3.84 3.47
N GLN A 47 -5.79 3.88 4.00
CA GLN A 47 -6.58 5.11 4.17
C GLN A 47 -5.94 6.04 5.22
N GLU A 48 -5.54 5.51 6.38
CA GLU A 48 -4.87 6.29 7.42
C GLU A 48 -3.54 6.88 6.91
N ALA A 49 -2.79 6.10 6.13
CA ALA A 49 -1.57 6.56 5.48
C ALA A 49 -1.85 7.68 4.45
N VAL A 50 -2.90 7.55 3.64
CA VAL A 50 -3.33 8.59 2.68
C VAL A 50 -3.65 9.89 3.41
N GLU A 51 -4.41 9.84 4.51
CA GLU A 51 -4.80 11.02 5.29
C GLU A 51 -3.57 11.71 5.88
N THR A 52 -2.64 10.94 6.43
CA THR A 52 -1.39 11.43 7.01
C THR A 52 -0.51 12.11 5.95
N LEU A 53 -0.31 11.45 4.80
CA LEU A 53 0.48 12.00 3.70
C LEU A 53 -0.17 13.25 3.10
N ALA A 54 -1.49 13.27 2.98
CA ALA A 54 -2.25 14.43 2.52
C ALA A 54 -2.14 15.60 3.51
N ALA A 55 -2.06 15.35 4.81
CA ALA A 55 -1.81 16.40 5.81
C ALA A 55 -0.39 16.98 5.67
N LEU A 56 0.62 16.13 5.51
CA LEU A 56 2.01 16.57 5.31
C LEU A 56 2.18 17.41 4.03
N LEU A 57 1.55 17.01 2.93
CA LEU A 57 1.61 17.78 1.67
C LEU A 57 0.90 19.13 1.78
N ARG A 58 -0.23 19.21 2.50
CA ARG A 58 -0.93 20.48 2.76
C ARG A 58 -0.09 21.47 3.55
N GLN A 59 0.73 21.00 4.50
CA GLN A 59 1.66 21.85 5.25
C GLN A 59 2.75 22.47 4.35
N ARG A 60 2.90 21.96 3.13
CA ARG A 60 3.85 22.42 2.10
C ARG A 60 3.15 23.12 0.93
N ASP A 61 1.92 23.57 1.13
CA ASP A 61 1.08 24.23 0.11
C ASP A 61 0.83 23.38 -1.15
N ILE A 62 0.96 22.06 -1.05
CA ILE A 62 0.65 21.13 -2.14
C ILE A 62 -0.74 20.54 -1.91
N SER A 63 -1.65 20.80 -2.83
CA SER A 63 -2.99 20.21 -2.82
C SER A 63 -2.92 18.69 -3.09
N PRO A 64 -3.34 17.84 -2.14
CA PRO A 64 -3.37 16.39 -2.34
C PRO A 64 -4.30 15.96 -3.48
N MET A 65 -5.33 16.77 -3.77
CA MET A 65 -6.28 16.49 -4.87
C MET A 65 -5.61 16.49 -6.26
N HIS A 66 -4.48 17.19 -6.42
CA HIS A 66 -3.75 17.22 -7.69
C HIS A 66 -2.77 16.05 -7.87
N VAL A 67 -2.54 15.24 -6.82
CA VAL A 67 -1.59 14.12 -6.88
C VAL A 67 -2.14 12.93 -7.67
N GLY A 68 -3.44 12.66 -7.57
CA GLY A 68 -4.13 11.55 -8.23
C GLY A 68 -3.69 10.16 -7.76
N SER A 69 -4.14 9.12 -8.45
CA SER A 69 -3.81 7.70 -8.22
C SER A 69 -2.83 7.15 -9.27
N ASP A 70 -2.08 6.10 -8.92
CA ASP A 70 -1.31 5.33 -9.91
C ASP A 70 -2.25 4.48 -10.77
N GLU A 71 -2.71 5.07 -11.88
CA GLU A 71 -3.60 4.43 -12.84
C GLU A 71 -3.00 3.17 -13.48
N ARG A 72 -1.67 3.08 -13.59
CA ARG A 72 -1.02 1.90 -14.15
C ARG A 72 -1.13 0.74 -13.17
N LEU A 73 -0.89 0.99 -11.88
CA LEU A 73 -1.05 0.00 -10.82
C LEU A 73 -2.51 -0.49 -10.75
N LEU A 74 -3.47 0.44 -10.76
CA LEU A 74 -4.89 0.12 -10.74
C LEU A 74 -5.28 -0.80 -11.91
N ARG A 75 -4.88 -0.47 -13.14
CA ARG A 75 -5.12 -1.33 -14.31
C ARG A 75 -4.51 -2.72 -14.17
N GLN A 76 -3.30 -2.83 -13.63
CA GLN A 76 -2.65 -4.12 -13.41
C GLN A 76 -3.37 -4.99 -12.38
N ALA A 77 -3.95 -4.37 -11.36
CA ALA A 77 -4.76 -5.04 -10.35
C ALA A 77 -6.09 -5.53 -10.92
N LEU A 78 -6.83 -4.65 -11.62
CA LEU A 78 -8.15 -4.97 -12.17
C LEU A 78 -8.12 -6.07 -13.25
N ASN A 79 -6.96 -6.32 -13.85
CA ASN A 79 -6.77 -7.41 -14.83
C ASN A 79 -6.57 -8.80 -14.20
N ARG A 80 -6.52 -8.93 -12.87
CA ARG A 80 -6.38 -10.24 -12.19
C ARG A 80 -7.72 -10.97 -12.16
N ARG A 81 -7.73 -12.21 -12.68
CA ARG A 81 -8.97 -12.97 -12.93
C ARG A 81 -9.41 -13.87 -11.77
N SER A 82 -8.47 -14.42 -11.00
CA SER A 82 -8.75 -15.29 -9.85
C SER A 82 -8.41 -14.61 -8.54
N ASP A 83 -9.02 -15.09 -7.46
CA ASP A 83 -8.77 -14.58 -6.10
C ASP A 83 -7.31 -14.81 -5.69
N ASP A 84 -6.74 -15.98 -5.99
CA ASP A 84 -5.31 -16.25 -5.73
C ASP A 84 -4.40 -15.27 -6.49
N ALA A 85 -4.73 -14.92 -7.73
CA ALA A 85 -3.97 -13.95 -8.50
C ALA A 85 -4.09 -12.53 -7.91
N ARG A 86 -5.25 -12.18 -7.35
CA ARG A 86 -5.49 -10.91 -6.65
C ARG A 86 -4.72 -10.85 -5.33
N VAL A 87 -4.78 -11.91 -4.52
CA VAL A 87 -4.06 -12.05 -3.25
C VAL A 87 -2.54 -12.03 -3.48
N ASN A 88 -2.04 -12.80 -4.44
CA ASN A 88 -0.61 -12.79 -4.77
C ASN A 88 -0.16 -11.43 -5.32
N PHE A 89 -1.01 -10.73 -6.10
CA PHE A 89 -0.72 -9.37 -6.55
C PHE A 89 -0.56 -8.40 -5.38
N ILE A 90 -1.45 -8.46 -4.37
CA ILE A 90 -1.32 -7.66 -3.14
C ILE A 90 -0.02 -7.99 -2.42
N ARG A 91 0.26 -9.27 -2.18
CA ARG A 91 1.50 -9.70 -1.50
C ARG A 91 2.74 -9.15 -2.19
N GLN A 92 2.81 -9.24 -3.52
CA GLN A 92 3.92 -8.71 -4.30
C GLN A 92 4.01 -7.18 -4.20
N GLY A 93 2.88 -6.50 -4.20
CA GLY A 93 2.78 -5.06 -3.98
C GLY A 93 3.35 -4.62 -2.65
N LEU A 94 2.94 -5.27 -1.56
CA LEU A 94 3.43 -4.99 -0.20
C LEU A 94 4.94 -5.21 -0.07
N ILE A 95 5.47 -6.28 -0.67
CA ILE A 95 6.93 -6.55 -0.70
C ILE A 95 7.67 -5.46 -1.50
N ALA A 96 7.11 -5.02 -2.63
CA ALA A 96 7.71 -3.95 -3.43
C ALA A 96 7.72 -2.62 -2.66
N SER A 97 6.62 -2.30 -1.97
CA SER A 97 6.50 -1.12 -1.11
C SER A 97 7.50 -1.14 0.04
N GLN A 98 7.63 -2.26 0.74
CA GLN A 98 8.63 -2.45 1.79
C GLN A 98 10.03 -2.11 1.27
N LYS A 99 10.42 -2.66 0.12
CA LYS A 99 11.74 -2.40 -0.49
C LYS A 99 11.93 -0.93 -0.86
N TRP A 100 10.89 -0.29 -1.39
CA TRP A 100 10.94 1.13 -1.73
C TRP A 100 11.11 2.01 -0.48
N TYR A 101 10.39 1.73 0.60
CA TYR A 101 10.58 2.45 1.86
C TYR A 101 11.99 2.22 2.45
N GLN A 102 12.52 1.01 2.36
CA GLN A 102 13.90 0.73 2.79
C GLN A 102 14.93 1.52 1.98
N SER A 103 14.74 1.69 0.66
CA SER A 103 15.62 2.54 -0.14
C SER A 103 15.46 4.02 0.21
N GLN A 104 14.23 4.51 0.43
CA GLN A 104 13.99 5.88 0.88
C GLN A 104 14.66 6.16 2.24
N ALA A 105 14.61 5.22 3.18
CA ALA A 105 15.30 5.33 4.46
C ALA A 105 16.82 5.42 4.33
N ALA A 106 17.40 4.81 3.30
CA ALA A 106 18.84 4.90 3.02
C ALA A 106 19.22 6.20 2.32
N GLU A 107 18.37 6.68 1.39
CA GLU A 107 18.58 7.92 0.62
C GLU A 107 18.29 9.19 1.43
N THR A 108 17.41 9.10 2.43
CA THR A 108 16.97 10.23 3.25
C THR A 108 17.10 9.91 4.74
N PRO A 109 18.33 9.85 5.29
CA PRO A 109 18.59 9.51 6.70
C PRO A 109 17.76 10.35 7.68
N GLU A 110 17.50 11.60 7.32
CA GLU A 110 16.70 12.58 8.06
C GLU A 110 15.26 12.14 8.33
N ALA A 111 14.67 11.37 7.42
CA ALA A 111 13.31 10.85 7.48
C ALA A 111 13.29 9.31 7.59
N ALA A 112 14.43 8.68 7.90
CA ALA A 112 14.58 7.24 7.89
C ALA A 112 13.68 6.51 8.89
N GLU A 113 13.35 7.15 10.02
CA GLU A 113 12.44 6.58 11.02
C GLU A 113 11.05 6.36 10.44
N LEU A 114 10.42 7.40 9.88
CA LEU A 114 9.14 7.32 9.19
C LEU A 114 9.14 6.25 8.09
N TRP A 115 10.19 6.21 7.27
CA TRP A 115 10.27 5.22 6.20
C TRP A 115 10.40 3.78 6.72
N ARG A 116 11.12 3.57 7.83
CA ARG A 116 11.24 2.24 8.44
C ARG A 116 9.92 1.78 9.04
N GLU A 117 9.20 2.66 9.74
CA GLU A 117 7.86 2.37 10.28
C GLU A 117 6.92 1.89 9.17
N LEU A 118 6.85 2.64 8.07
CA LEU A 118 6.05 2.26 6.90
C LEU A 118 6.52 0.92 6.30
N ALA A 119 7.83 0.67 6.23
CA ALA A 119 8.34 -0.61 5.73
C ALA A 119 7.92 -1.79 6.61
N GLU A 120 7.91 -1.62 7.93
CA GLU A 120 7.51 -2.64 8.90
C GLU A 120 6.03 -2.99 8.80
N GLU A 121 5.17 -1.98 8.65
CA GLU A 121 3.73 -2.16 8.41
C GLU A 121 3.47 -2.99 7.13
N GLN A 122 4.15 -2.64 6.02
CA GLN A 122 4.02 -3.39 4.77
C GLN A 122 4.50 -4.83 4.92
N ALA A 123 5.61 -5.04 5.64
CA ALA A 123 6.13 -6.37 5.89
C ALA A 123 5.16 -7.22 6.75
N ALA A 124 4.51 -6.61 7.73
CA ALA A 124 3.52 -7.27 8.57
C ALA A 124 2.29 -7.73 7.76
N LEU A 125 1.75 -6.86 6.91
CA LEU A 125 0.66 -7.21 5.99
C LEU A 125 1.08 -8.30 5.01
N ALA A 126 2.28 -8.20 4.43
CA ALA A 126 2.78 -9.18 3.46
C ALA A 126 2.86 -10.60 4.07
N ARG A 127 3.29 -10.71 5.34
CA ARG A 127 3.32 -11.99 6.07
C ARG A 127 1.92 -12.56 6.29
N ARG A 128 0.93 -11.72 6.63
CA ARG A 128 -0.47 -12.16 6.80
C ARG A 128 -1.05 -12.72 5.51
N PHE A 129 -0.84 -12.03 4.38
CA PHE A 129 -1.27 -12.51 3.06
C PHE A 129 -0.50 -13.75 2.59
N ALA A 130 0.78 -13.90 2.94
CA ALA A 130 1.53 -15.10 2.65
C ALA A 130 0.96 -16.33 3.38
N GLY A 131 0.52 -16.15 4.64
CA GLY A 131 -0.16 -17.20 5.40
C GLY A 131 -1.37 -17.76 4.66
N LEU A 132 -2.25 -16.90 4.13
CA LEU A 132 -3.44 -17.35 3.38
C LEU A 132 -3.08 -18.22 2.17
N LEU A 133 -2.06 -17.84 1.41
CA LEU A 133 -1.63 -18.60 0.23
C LEU A 133 -1.07 -19.98 0.60
N SER A 134 -0.35 -20.10 1.72
CA SER A 134 0.17 -21.41 2.16
C SER A 134 -0.92 -22.37 2.63
N TRP A 135 -2.03 -21.88 3.19
CA TRP A 135 -3.16 -22.73 3.60
C TRP A 135 -3.96 -23.27 2.40
N GLN A 136 -3.94 -22.58 1.26
CA GLN A 136 -4.65 -23.01 0.05
C GLN A 136 -3.88 -24.08 -0.75
N GLU A 137 -2.58 -24.25 -0.54
CA GLU A 137 -1.75 -25.26 -1.23
C GLU A 137 -1.77 -26.64 -0.52
N GLU A 138 -2.27 -26.71 0.73
CA GLU A 138 -2.29 -27.93 1.56
C GLU A 138 -3.68 -28.61 1.67
N GLY A 139 -4.73 -28.02 1.09
CA GLY A 139 -6.12 -28.53 1.11
C GLY A 139 -6.62 -29.05 -0.22
#